data_AF-A0A7I4C267-F1
#
_entry.id   AF-A0A7I4C267-F1
#
_cell.length_a   1.000
_cell.length_b   1.000
_cell.length_c   1.000
_cell.angle_alpha   90.00
_cell.angle_beta   90.00
_cell.angle_gamma   90.00
#
_symmetry.space_group_name_H-M   'P 1'
#
loop_
_entity.id
_entity.type
_entity.pdbx_description
1 polymer ?
#
loop_
_entity_poly.entity_id
_entity_poly.type
_entity_poly.pdbx_seq_one_letter_code
_entity_poly.pdbx_strand_id
1 'polypeptide(L)'
;MADAVALVSKIIVKLRAQGSGCPEREPPIDADTHKAMMAHYFKQQEQLKRMAEDEDDAYMNAQWANPKALKSQLHGMAANMHFK
;
A
#
# COMPACT_ATOMS: atom_id res chain seq x y z
N MET A 1 17.78 -20.56 -52.51
CA MET A 1 18.30 -21.04 -51.21
C MET A 1 19.39 -20.08 -50.79
N ALA A 2 19.33 -19.30 -49.72
CA ALA A 2 18.32 -19.03 -48.70
C ALA A 2 18.71 -17.65 -48.11
N ASP A 3 17.72 -16.81 -47.84
CA ASP A 3 17.88 -15.46 -47.30
C ASP A 3 18.52 -15.47 -45.91
N ALA A 4 19.67 -14.80 -45.76
CA ALA A 4 20.24 -14.47 -44.46
C ALA A 4 19.76 -13.07 -44.05
N VAL A 5 18.66 -13.02 -43.31
CA VAL A 5 18.17 -11.82 -42.63
C VAL A 5 19.26 -11.35 -41.67
N ALA A 6 20.00 -10.31 -42.07
CA ALA A 6 20.92 -9.61 -41.20
C ALA A 6 20.09 -8.85 -40.15
N LEU A 7 19.86 -9.48 -39.00
CA LEU A 7 19.42 -8.80 -37.78
C LEU A 7 20.51 -7.80 -37.38
N VAL A 8 20.38 -6.55 -37.82
CA VAL A 8 21.24 -5.45 -37.34
C VAL A 8 20.91 -5.22 -35.87
N SER A 9 21.74 -5.78 -34.99
CA SER A 9 21.69 -5.55 -33.55
C SER A 9 22.32 -4.20 -33.23
N LYS A 10 21.48 -3.20 -32.97
CA LYS A 10 21.92 -1.88 -32.49
C LYS A 10 22.41 -2.00 -31.04
N ILE A 11 23.71 -1.83 -30.80
CA ILE A 11 24.30 -1.83 -29.46
C ILE A 11 24.54 -0.38 -29.04
N ILE A 12 24.04 0.00 -27.87
CA ILE A 12 24.22 1.32 -27.26
C ILE A 12 25.15 1.14 -26.05
N VAL A 13 26.30 1.83 -26.04
CA VAL A 13 27.31 1.72 -24.96
C VAL A 13 27.83 3.10 -24.57
N LYS A 14 28.12 3.30 -23.28
CA LYS A 14 28.84 4.50 -22.79
C LYS A 14 30.35 4.28 -22.88
N LEU A 15 31.04 5.09 -23.69
CA LEU A 15 32.49 5.07 -23.84
C LEU A 15 33.17 5.94 -22.77
N ARG A 16 34.36 5.55 -22.34
CA ARG A 16 35.21 6.23 -21.34
C ARG A 16 36.67 6.22 -21.81
N ALA A 17 37.50 7.09 -21.23
CA ALA A 17 38.92 7.18 -21.58
C ALA A 17 39.67 5.87 -21.27
N GLN A 18 40.68 5.54 -22.06
CA GLN A 18 41.49 4.34 -21.82
C GLN A 18 42.14 4.43 -20.42
N GLY A 19 41.92 3.40 -19.60
CA GLY A 19 42.42 3.33 -18.22
C GLY A 19 41.49 3.90 -17.14
N SER A 20 40.36 4.52 -17.48
CA SER A 20 39.49 5.18 -16.49
C SER A 20 38.46 4.26 -15.80
N GLY A 21 38.71 2.95 -15.76
CA GLY A 21 37.84 1.96 -15.11
C GLY A 21 36.50 1.71 -15.83
N CYS A 22 35.66 0.88 -15.20
CA CYS A 22 34.35 0.49 -15.73
C CYS A 22 33.40 1.70 -15.85
N PRO A 23 32.55 1.79 -16.88
CA PRO A 23 31.50 2.80 -16.95
C PRO A 23 30.61 2.78 -15.70
N GLU A 24 30.28 3.98 -15.20
CA GLU A 24 29.40 4.14 -14.06
C GLU A 24 28.03 3.55 -14.38
N ARG A 25 27.52 2.72 -13.46
CA ARG A 25 26.18 2.17 -13.54
C ARG A 25 25.21 3.30 -13.23
N GLU A 26 24.17 3.45 -14.05
CA GLU A 26 23.10 4.39 -13.71
C GLU A 26 22.46 3.98 -12.37
N PRO A 27 22.06 4.95 -11.54
CA PRO A 27 21.27 4.65 -10.36
C PRO A 27 20.08 3.79 -10.77
N PRO A 28 19.81 2.66 -10.10
CA PRO A 28 18.71 1.76 -10.49
C PRO A 28 17.33 2.41 -10.41
N ILE A 29 17.23 3.55 -9.73
CA ILE A 29 16.00 4.21 -9.33
C ILE A 29 16.20 5.71 -9.58
N ASP A 30 15.26 6.31 -10.31
CA ASP A 30 15.17 7.74 -10.54
C ASP A 30 14.81 8.49 -9.25
N ALA A 31 15.18 9.77 -9.13
CA ALA A 31 15.00 10.55 -7.90
C ALA A 31 13.53 10.62 -7.45
N ASP A 32 12.60 10.72 -8.40
CA ASP A 32 11.17 10.76 -8.12
C ASP A 32 10.65 9.41 -7.63
N THR A 33 11.14 8.31 -8.23
CA THR A 33 10.78 6.95 -7.80
C THR A 33 11.32 6.62 -6.42
N HIS A 34 12.51 7.12 -6.07
CA HIS A 34 13.10 6.94 -4.73
C HIS A 34 12.25 7.65 -3.66
N LYS A 35 11.80 8.87 -3.94
CA LYS A 35 10.93 9.64 -3.04
C LYS A 35 9.57 8.96 -2.83
N ALA A 36 8.97 8.44 -3.90
CA ALA A 36 7.72 7.69 -3.81
C ALA A 36 7.89 6.40 -2.98
N MET A 37 9.01 5.70 -3.15
CA MET A 37 9.32 4.51 -2.35
C MET A 37 9.41 4.85 -0.85
N MET A 38 10.18 5.88 -0.51
CA MET A 38 10.34 6.30 0.89
C MET A 38 9.00 6.69 1.54
N ALA A 39 8.16 7.45 0.84
CA ALA A 39 6.85 7.84 1.34
C ALA A 39 5.93 6.63 1.60
N HIS A 40 5.97 5.64 0.71
CA HIS A 40 5.19 4.41 0.84
C HIS A 40 5.63 3.57 2.05
N TYR A 41 6.94 3.37 2.23
CA TYR A 41 7.47 2.61 3.36
C TYR A 41 7.20 3.30 4.70
N PHE A 42 7.31 4.62 4.76
CA PHE A 42 6.98 5.39 5.97
C PHE A 42 5.51 5.19 6.37
N LYS A 43 4.59 5.33 5.40
CA LYS A 43 3.15 5.14 5.64
C LYS A 43 2.85 3.72 6.13
N GLN A 44 3.50 2.70 5.56
CA GLN A 44 3.31 1.32 6.03
C GLN A 44 3.84 1.11 7.44
N GLN A 45 5.00 1.66 7.77
CA GLN A 45 5.56 1.57 9.12
C GLN A 45 4.63 2.20 10.16
N GLU A 46 4.07 3.39 9.88
CA GLU A 46 3.10 4.01 10.77
C GLU A 46 1.82 3.19 10.92
N GLN A 47 1.31 2.60 9.83
CA GLN A 47 0.14 1.73 9.90
C GLN A 47 0.39 0.49 10.75
N LEU A 48 1.53 -0.18 10.55
CA LEU A 48 1.93 -1.35 11.34
C LEU A 48 2.11 -0.98 12.82
N LYS A 49 2.74 0.17 13.10
CA LYS A 49 2.90 0.66 14.46
C LYS A 49 1.53 0.92 15.11
N ARG A 50 0.61 1.58 14.39
CA ARG A 50 -0.74 1.84 14.90
C ARG A 50 -1.53 0.54 15.14
N MET A 51 -1.39 -0.46 14.28
CA MET A 51 -2.01 -1.78 14.49
C MET A 51 -1.40 -2.52 15.69
N ALA A 52 -0.11 -2.35 15.96
CA ALA A 52 0.54 -2.96 17.12
C ALA A 52 0.16 -2.29 18.45
N GLU A 53 -0.13 -0.99 18.42
CA GLU A 53 -0.57 -0.21 19.59
C GLU A 53 -2.09 -0.30 19.84
N ASP A 54 -2.86 -0.86 18.91
CA ASP A 54 -4.31 -1.06 19.05
C ASP A 54 -4.59 -2.25 19.98
N GLU A 55 -4.74 -1.96 21.27
CA GLU A 55 -5.26 -2.91 22.27
C GLU A 55 -6.75 -3.12 21.98
N ASP A 56 -7.10 -4.24 21.32
CA ASP A 56 -8.38 -4.63 20.69
C ASP A 56 -9.63 -4.69 21.61
N ASP A 57 -9.80 -3.70 22.49
CA ASP A 57 -10.92 -3.54 23.42
C ASP A 57 -12.11 -2.80 22.80
N ALA A 58 -11.98 -2.35 21.54
CA ALA A 58 -13.05 -1.69 20.80
C ALA A 58 -14.30 -2.58 20.66
N TYR A 59 -14.14 -3.92 20.66
CA TYR A 59 -15.24 -4.88 20.69
C TYR A 59 -16.12 -4.73 21.95
N MET A 60 -15.54 -4.41 23.11
CA MET A 60 -16.24 -4.46 24.41
C MET A 60 -17.38 -3.45 24.52
N ASN A 61 -17.27 -2.32 23.82
CA ASN A 61 -18.29 -1.28 23.79
C ASN A 61 -19.03 -1.22 22.44
N ALA A 62 -18.80 -2.19 21.56
CA ALA A 62 -19.37 -2.14 20.23
C ALA A 62 -20.88 -2.43 20.25
N GLN A 63 -21.64 -1.62 19.53
CA GLN A 63 -23.10 -1.71 19.52
C GLN A 63 -23.63 -3.06 19.00
N TRP A 64 -22.85 -3.73 18.15
CA TRP A 64 -23.16 -5.07 17.64
C TRP A 64 -22.97 -6.18 18.69
N ALA A 65 -22.08 -5.98 19.67
CA ALA A 65 -21.80 -6.94 20.72
C ALA A 65 -22.81 -6.84 21.88
N ASN A 66 -23.73 -5.87 21.87
CA ASN A 66 -24.71 -5.65 22.93
C ASN A 66 -25.89 -6.66 22.83
N PRO A 67 -25.99 -7.66 23.73
CA PRO A 67 -27.05 -8.67 23.67
C PRO A 67 -28.44 -8.11 24.02
N LYS A 68 -28.50 -6.89 24.57
CA LYS A 68 -29.75 -6.19 24.94
C LYS A 68 -30.12 -5.11 23.93
N ALA A 69 -29.39 -4.95 22.83
CA ALA A 69 -29.65 -3.90 21.84
C ALA A 69 -31.09 -3.97 21.29
N LEU A 70 -31.53 -5.16 20.86
CA LEU A 70 -32.89 -5.37 20.35
C LEU A 70 -33.96 -5.09 21.42
N LYS A 71 -33.71 -5.53 22.67
CA LYS A 71 -34.62 -5.28 23.79
C LYS A 71 -34.78 -3.78 24.05
N SER A 72 -33.68 -3.03 24.06
CA SER A 72 -33.67 -1.58 24.26
C SER A 72 -34.44 -0.86 23.15
N GLN A 73 -34.19 -1.23 21.88
CA GLN A 73 -34.91 -0.69 20.73
C GLN A 73 -36.43 -0.93 20.86
N LEU A 74 -36.85 -2.15 21.19
CA LEU A 74 -38.27 -2.48 21.30
C LEU A 74 -38.96 -1.80 22.50
N HIS A 75 -38.30 -1.72 23.67
CA HIS A 75 -38.87 -1.06 24.85
C HIS A 75 -38.97 0.47 24.66
N GLY A 76 -38.04 1.09 23.93
CA GLY A 76 -38.12 2.51 23.55
C GLY A 76 -39.18 2.79 22.47
N MET A 77 -39.46 1.82 21.59
CA MET A 77 -40.51 1.94 20.56
C MET A 77 -41.92 1.75 21.13
N ALA A 78 -42.11 0.87 22.13
CA ALA A 78 -43.43 0.59 22.71
C ALA A 78 -44.13 1.82 23.31
N ALA A 79 -43.38 2.80 23.83
CA ALA A 79 -43.94 4.06 24.35
C ALA A 79 -44.44 5.02 23.23
N ASN A 80 -43.95 4.87 22.00
CA ASN A 80 -44.29 5.72 20.85
C ASN A 80 -45.25 5.04 19.84
N MET A 81 -45.74 3.83 20.14
CA MET A 81 -46.70 3.11 19.29
C MET A 81 -48.13 3.56 19.65
N HIS A 82 -48.62 4.60 18.99
CA HIS A 82 -50.03 5.02 19.06
C HIS A 82 -50.87 4.11 18.15
N PHE A 83 -51.57 3.14 18.73
CA PHE A 83 -52.56 2.35 17.99
C PHE A 83 -53.79 3.25 17.73
N LYS A 84 -54.12 3.46 16.46
CA LYS A 84 -55.38 4.08 16.01
C LYS A 84 -56.54 3.12 16.13
#